data_AF-A0A9Q1BUE5-F1
#
_entry.id   AF-A0A9Q1BUE5-F1
#
_cell.length_a   1.000
_cell.length_b   1.000
_cell.length_c   1.000
_cell.angle_alpha   90.00
_cell.angle_beta   90.00
_cell.angle_gamma   90.00
#
_symmetry.space_group_name_H-M   'P 1'
#
loop_
_entity.id
_entity.type
_entity.pdbx_description
1 polymer ?
#
loop_
_entity_poly.entity_id
_entity_poly.type
_entity_poly.pdbx_seq_one_letter_code
_entity_poly.pdbx_strand_id
1 'polypeptide(L)'
;MEYGNCSCEHTCEDPLGCHTDSCIDVDGSFCTCPAGYYVKEDECVPPEECGCHVSGEGVIPEGGFYVDGSCTKKAQCSNGQLSWDEIYSCGANAVCEERNNVRQCYCNEGRIRRRQSQVYSTTTFTNCFDVYNAGHTTSSVYNIKPTNWPTNTPFQVYCNMTRGAWTMHIVIRMDML
;
A
#
# COMPACT_ATOMS: atom_id res chain seq x y z
N MET A 1 19.16 -8.78 -25.96
CA MET A 1 18.61 -8.89 -27.32
C MET A 1 19.51 -9.78 -28.16
N GLU A 2 18.93 -10.68 -28.94
CA GLU A 2 19.62 -11.60 -29.86
C GLU A 2 19.05 -11.45 -31.27
N TYR A 3 19.88 -11.76 -32.27
CA TYR A 3 19.48 -11.77 -33.68
C TYR A 3 18.78 -13.10 -34.00
N GLY A 4 17.49 -13.08 -34.33
CA GLY A 4 16.64 -14.27 -34.40
C GLY A 4 15.72 -14.35 -35.62
N ASN A 5 14.93 -15.44 -35.70
CA ASN A 5 13.75 -15.55 -36.58
C ASN A 5 12.51 -15.05 -35.84
N CYS A 6 11.48 -14.54 -36.54
CA CYS A 6 10.33 -13.91 -35.90
C CYS A 6 9.67 -14.95 -34.99
N SER A 7 9.75 -14.72 -33.69
CA SER A 7 9.32 -15.64 -32.66
C SER A 7 8.37 -14.92 -31.73
N CYS A 8 7.56 -15.71 -31.03
CA CYS A 8 6.56 -15.21 -30.10
C CYS A 8 7.27 -14.45 -28.96
N GLU A 9 7.13 -13.12 -28.93
CA GLU A 9 7.66 -12.32 -27.83
C GLU A 9 6.58 -12.12 -26.76
N HIS A 10 6.97 -12.41 -25.52
CA HIS A 10 6.16 -12.13 -24.34
C HIS A 10 6.58 -10.78 -23.77
N THR A 11 5.60 -9.93 -23.46
CA THR A 11 5.84 -8.65 -22.78
C THR A 11 5.54 -8.78 -21.30
N CYS A 12 6.10 -7.90 -20.47
CA CYS A 12 5.70 -7.86 -19.07
C CYS A 12 4.22 -7.50 -18.87
N GLU A 13 3.58 -6.81 -19.82
CA GLU A 13 2.16 -6.45 -19.76
C GLU A 13 1.24 -7.60 -20.16
N ASP A 14 1.69 -8.46 -21.08
CA ASP A 14 1.00 -9.66 -21.49
C ASP A 14 1.94 -10.89 -21.48
N PRO A 15 2.19 -11.46 -20.28
CA PRO A 15 3.02 -12.66 -20.10
C PRO A 15 2.55 -13.88 -20.88
N LEU A 16 1.25 -13.94 -21.19
CA LEU A 16 0.61 -15.04 -21.91
C LEU A 16 0.37 -14.70 -23.39
N GLY A 17 0.53 -13.43 -23.74
CA GLY A 17 0.38 -12.89 -25.08
C GLY A 17 1.52 -13.28 -25.98
N CYS A 18 1.20 -13.34 -27.27
CA CYS A 18 2.17 -13.59 -28.31
C CYS A 18 2.25 -12.36 -29.20
N HIS A 19 3.25 -11.52 -28.96
CA HIS A 19 3.46 -10.32 -29.76
C HIS A 19 4.44 -10.63 -30.88
N THR A 20 4.02 -10.36 -32.11
CA THR A 20 4.84 -10.46 -33.32
C THR A 20 4.92 -9.12 -34.06
N ASP A 21 4.39 -8.04 -33.47
CA ASP A 21 4.30 -6.71 -34.08
C ASP A 21 5.69 -6.07 -34.28
N SER A 22 6.68 -6.48 -33.49
CA SER A 22 8.10 -6.14 -33.64
C SER A 22 8.76 -6.77 -34.88
N CYS A 23 8.06 -7.62 -35.63
CA CYS A 23 8.59 -8.28 -36.84
C CYS A 23 8.30 -7.54 -38.16
N ILE A 24 7.78 -6.31 -38.12
CA ILE A 24 7.44 -5.52 -39.31
C ILE A 24 8.54 -4.50 -39.59
N ASP A 25 9.75 -4.97 -39.90
CA ASP A 25 10.81 -4.10 -40.43
C ASP A 25 11.22 -4.55 -41.83
N VAL A 26 11.24 -3.58 -42.76
CA VAL A 26 11.41 -3.77 -44.21
C VAL A 26 12.80 -4.33 -44.56
N ASP A 27 13.77 -4.21 -43.64
CA ASP A 27 15.16 -4.67 -43.79
C ASP A 27 15.44 -6.05 -43.14
N GLY A 28 14.42 -6.74 -42.63
CA GLY A 28 14.50 -8.15 -42.23
C GLY A 28 15.41 -8.45 -41.03
N SER A 29 15.83 -7.43 -40.28
CA SER A 29 16.65 -7.57 -39.08
C SER A 29 15.87 -7.09 -37.86
N PHE A 30 15.48 -8.02 -37.00
CA PHE A 30 14.82 -7.75 -35.73
C PHE A 30 15.60 -8.40 -34.59
N CYS A 31 15.58 -7.72 -33.45
CA CYS A 31 16.19 -8.17 -32.21
C CYS A 31 15.08 -8.73 -31.33
N THR A 32 15.21 -9.98 -30.91
CA THR A 32 14.26 -10.55 -29.95
C THR A 32 14.90 -10.72 -28.59
N CYS A 33 14.07 -10.86 -27.55
CA CYS A 33 14.57 -11.33 -26.28
C CYS A 33 15.01 -12.81 -26.34
N PRO A 34 16.06 -13.19 -25.60
CA PRO A 34 16.43 -14.60 -25.45
C PRO A 34 15.25 -15.40 -24.91
N ALA A 35 15.21 -16.70 -25.21
CA ALA A 35 14.15 -17.57 -24.71
C ALA A 35 14.04 -17.51 -23.18
N GLY A 36 12.82 -17.28 -22.68
CA GLY A 36 12.54 -17.15 -21.25
C GLY A 36 12.71 -15.75 -20.68
N TYR A 37 13.07 -14.75 -21.49
CA TYR A 37 13.10 -13.33 -21.11
C TYR A 37 11.93 -12.59 -21.73
N TYR A 38 11.42 -11.59 -21.01
CA TYR A 38 10.26 -10.81 -21.42
C TYR A 38 10.71 -9.40 -21.78
N VAL A 39 9.99 -8.81 -22.73
CA VAL A 39 10.20 -7.41 -23.13
C VAL A 39 9.55 -6.50 -22.08
N LYS A 40 10.36 -5.64 -21.49
CA LYS A 40 9.93 -4.54 -20.62
C LYS A 40 10.44 -3.23 -21.22
N GLU A 41 9.53 -2.44 -21.77
CA GLU A 41 9.87 -1.26 -22.58
C GLU A 41 10.79 -1.70 -23.74
N ASP A 42 12.10 -1.49 -23.66
CA ASP A 42 13.09 -1.88 -24.68
C ASP A 42 14.18 -2.84 -24.13
N GLU A 43 14.00 -3.35 -22.90
CA GLU A 43 14.95 -4.27 -22.26
C GLU A 43 14.39 -5.69 -22.10
N CYS A 44 15.28 -6.67 -22.18
CA CYS A 44 14.96 -8.06 -21.92
C CYS A 44 15.24 -8.37 -20.46
N VAL A 45 14.18 -8.61 -19.69
CA VAL A 45 14.29 -8.90 -18.26
C VAL A 45 13.82 -10.32 -17.95
N PRO A 46 14.32 -10.96 -16.88
CA PRO A 46 13.75 -12.19 -16.37
C PRO A 46 12.27 -12.00 -16.01
N PRO A 47 11.42 -13.04 -16.11
CA PRO A 47 9.99 -12.93 -15.79
C PRO A 47 9.73 -12.43 -14.36
N GLU A 48 10.64 -12.72 -13.44
CA GLU A 48 10.61 -12.30 -12.04
C GLU A 48 10.64 -10.77 -11.89
N GLU A 49 11.25 -10.05 -12.85
CA GLU A 49 11.37 -8.59 -12.87
C GLU A 49 10.20 -7.89 -13.57
N CYS A 50 9.31 -8.65 -14.21
CA CYS A 50 8.04 -8.15 -14.72
C CYS A 50 7.02 -7.93 -13.60
N GLY A 51 7.13 -8.67 -12.50
CA GLY A 51 6.18 -8.66 -11.39
C GLY A 51 5.19 -9.82 -11.44
N CYS A 52 4.01 -9.65 -10.85
CA CYS A 52 3.03 -10.70 -10.63
C CYS A 52 1.72 -10.42 -11.36
N HIS A 53 1.26 -11.37 -12.17
CA HIS A 53 0.00 -11.25 -12.90
C HIS A 53 -1.22 -11.60 -12.01
N VAL A 54 -2.19 -10.69 -11.95
CA VAL A 54 -3.51 -10.88 -11.36
C VAL A 54 -4.53 -11.02 -12.48
N SER A 55 -5.14 -12.20 -12.58
CA SER A 55 -6.13 -12.50 -13.62
C SER A 55 -7.24 -11.46 -13.68
N GLY A 56 -7.39 -10.81 -14.85
CA GLY A 56 -8.43 -9.81 -15.11
C GLY A 56 -8.11 -8.39 -14.63
N GLU A 57 -7.01 -8.18 -13.90
CA GLU A 57 -6.64 -6.89 -13.32
C GLU A 57 -5.31 -6.35 -13.86
N GLY A 58 -4.41 -7.23 -14.33
CA GLY A 58 -3.14 -6.86 -14.93
C GLY A 58 -1.94 -7.30 -14.10
N VAL A 59 -0.86 -6.53 -14.14
CA VAL A 59 0.44 -6.91 -13.56
C VAL A 59 0.83 -5.99 -12.41
N ILE A 60 1.16 -6.58 -11.27
CA ILE A 60 1.68 -5.88 -10.08
C ILE A 60 3.21 -5.88 -10.18
N PRO A 61 3.90 -4.73 -10.10
CA PRO A 61 5.36 -4.71 -10.10
C PRO A 61 5.93 -5.43 -8.86
N GLU A 62 7.19 -5.88 -8.94
CA GLU A 62 7.90 -6.49 -7.82
C GLU A 62 7.88 -5.58 -6.57
N GLY A 63 7.54 -6.16 -5.42
CA GLY A 63 7.33 -5.41 -4.16
C GLY A 63 6.03 -4.59 -4.09
N GLY A 64 5.24 -4.57 -5.17
CA GLY A 64 3.94 -3.95 -5.24
C GLY A 64 2.84 -4.74 -4.52
N PHE A 65 1.63 -4.18 -4.50
CA PHE A 65 0.46 -4.82 -3.92
C PHE A 65 -0.80 -4.55 -4.74
N TYR A 66 -1.80 -5.41 -4.57
CA TYR A 66 -3.13 -5.27 -5.13
C TYR A 66 -4.18 -5.43 -4.03
N VAL A 67 -5.26 -4.67 -4.12
CA VAL A 67 -6.43 -4.79 -3.23
C VAL A 67 -7.65 -4.98 -4.12
N ASP A 68 -8.45 -5.99 -3.81
CA ASP A 68 -9.66 -6.30 -4.57
C ASP A 68 -10.73 -5.19 -4.47
N GLY A 69 -11.72 -5.23 -5.36
CA GLY A 69 -12.80 -4.24 -5.40
C GLY A 69 -13.62 -4.12 -4.12
N SER A 70 -13.72 -5.18 -3.32
CA SER A 70 -14.41 -5.18 -2.03
C SER A 70 -13.53 -4.83 -0.83
N CYS A 71 -12.22 -4.59 -1.02
CA CYS A 71 -11.24 -4.48 0.07
C CYS A 71 -11.38 -5.59 1.12
N THR A 72 -11.60 -6.82 0.66
CA THR A 72 -11.69 -8.03 1.48
C THR A 72 -10.41 -8.85 1.43
N LYS A 73 -9.58 -8.64 0.40
CA LYS A 73 -8.27 -9.29 0.29
C LYS A 73 -7.22 -8.38 -0.33
N LYS A 74 -5.97 -8.62 0.06
CA LYS A 74 -4.80 -7.89 -0.44
C LYS A 74 -3.71 -8.86 -0.87
N ALA A 75 -3.18 -8.70 -2.08
CA ALA A 75 -2.02 -9.44 -2.55
C ALA A 75 -0.75 -8.61 -2.44
N GLN A 76 0.38 -9.25 -2.12
CA GLN A 76 1.72 -8.67 -2.30
C GLN A 76 2.48 -9.50 -3.34
N CYS A 77 3.17 -8.80 -4.24
CA CYS A 77 4.03 -9.44 -5.23
C CYS A 77 5.45 -9.55 -4.69
N SER A 78 5.99 -10.76 -4.66
CA SER A 78 7.40 -10.99 -4.39
C SER A 78 7.93 -12.17 -5.18
N ASN A 79 9.06 -11.98 -5.85
CA ASN A 79 9.75 -12.96 -6.69
C ASN A 79 8.82 -13.60 -7.73
N GLY A 80 7.97 -12.79 -8.37
CA GLY A 80 6.97 -13.25 -9.35
C GLY A 80 5.79 -14.03 -8.77
N GLN A 81 5.68 -14.14 -7.44
CA GLN A 81 4.60 -14.86 -6.76
C GLN A 81 3.71 -13.93 -5.93
N LEU A 82 2.39 -14.18 -5.97
CA LEU A 82 1.40 -13.49 -5.15
C LEU A 82 1.24 -14.15 -3.78
N SER A 83 1.36 -13.34 -2.72
CA SER A 83 0.97 -13.71 -1.36
C SER A 83 -0.33 -12.99 -0.98
N TRP A 84 -1.40 -13.74 -0.73
CA TRP A 84 -2.73 -13.20 -0.44
C TRP A 84 -3.01 -13.13 1.07
N ASP A 85 -3.47 -11.97 1.52
CA ASP A 85 -4.12 -11.72 2.80
C ASP A 85 -5.63 -11.69 2.59
N GLU A 86 -6.31 -12.80 2.90
CA GLU A 86 -7.76 -13.00 2.69
C GLU A 86 -8.64 -12.39 3.80
N ILE A 87 -8.04 -11.72 4.79
CA ILE A 87 -8.76 -11.06 5.90
C ILE A 87 -8.55 -9.55 5.90
N TYR A 88 -8.07 -9.00 4.77
CA TYR A 88 -7.88 -7.58 4.61
C TYR A 88 -9.21 -6.84 4.77
N SER A 89 -9.21 -5.76 5.54
CA SER A 89 -10.40 -4.92 5.73
C SER A 89 -10.00 -3.52 6.16
N CYS A 90 -10.82 -2.54 5.79
CA CYS A 90 -10.64 -1.17 6.26
C CYS A 90 -11.08 -1.04 7.72
N GLY A 91 -10.28 -0.35 8.52
CA GLY A 91 -10.68 0.02 9.88
C GLY A 91 -11.86 1.00 9.86
N ALA A 92 -12.54 1.15 11.00
CA ALA A 92 -13.76 1.96 11.15
C ALA A 92 -13.67 3.44 10.70
N ASN A 93 -12.47 3.96 10.40
CA ASN A 93 -12.23 5.34 9.96
C ASN A 93 -11.41 5.41 8.67
N ALA A 94 -11.47 4.37 7.86
CA ALA A 94 -10.87 4.32 6.53
C ALA A 94 -11.91 3.88 5.51
N VAL A 95 -11.83 4.45 4.32
CA VAL A 95 -12.69 4.13 3.19
C VAL A 95 -11.87 3.33 2.19
N CYS A 96 -12.47 2.24 1.71
CA CYS A 96 -11.98 1.50 0.55
C CYS A 96 -12.31 2.32 -0.70
N GLU A 97 -11.31 2.89 -1.32
CA GLU A 97 -11.49 3.60 -2.58
C GLU A 97 -10.20 3.59 -3.39
N GLU A 98 -10.28 4.09 -4.60
CA GLU A 98 -9.14 4.23 -5.50
C GLU A 98 -8.75 5.69 -5.60
N ARG A 99 -7.46 5.99 -5.37
CA ARG A 99 -6.89 7.32 -5.56
C ARG A 99 -5.62 7.18 -6.39
N ASN A 100 -5.51 7.93 -7.48
CA ASN A 100 -4.39 7.85 -8.42
C ASN A 100 -4.08 6.41 -8.87
N ASN A 101 -5.12 5.66 -9.28
CA ASN A 101 -5.04 4.24 -9.70
C ASN A 101 -4.53 3.26 -8.62
N VAL A 102 -4.49 3.67 -7.36
CA VAL A 102 -4.15 2.79 -6.23
C VAL A 102 -5.38 2.58 -5.37
N ARG A 103 -5.91 1.36 -5.36
CA ARG A 103 -6.98 0.93 -4.46
C ARG A 103 -6.40 0.46 -3.14
N GLN A 104 -6.88 1.03 -2.04
CA GLN A 104 -6.54 0.63 -0.68
C GLN A 104 -7.49 1.31 0.31
N CYS A 105 -7.29 1.05 1.60
CA CYS A 105 -7.98 1.76 2.65
C CYS A 105 -7.33 3.12 2.87
N TYR A 106 -8.01 4.18 2.47
CA TYR A 106 -7.60 5.55 2.73
C TYR A 106 -8.27 6.08 3.99
N CYS A 107 -7.48 6.67 4.89
CA CYS A 107 -8.04 7.33 6.06
C CYS A 107 -8.89 8.54 5.64
N ASN A 108 -10.03 8.72 6.30
CA ASN A 108 -10.85 9.93 6.14
C ASN A 108 -10.01 11.17 6.51
N GLU A 109 -10.22 12.27 5.78
CA GLU A 109 -9.46 13.51 5.99
C GLU A 109 -9.55 13.99 7.44
N GLY A 110 -8.39 14.31 8.01
CA GLY A 110 -8.24 14.64 9.44
C GLY A 110 -7.08 13.92 10.13
N ARG A 111 -6.48 12.89 9.50
CA ARG A 111 -5.23 12.25 9.97
C ARG A 111 -4.32 11.85 8.82
N ILE A 112 -3.54 12.81 8.33
CA ILE A 112 -2.37 12.54 7.47
C ILE A 112 -1.32 11.83 8.35
N ARG A 113 -1.04 10.54 8.11
CA ARG A 113 0.23 9.96 8.56
C ARG A 113 1.31 10.40 7.58
N ARG A 114 2.28 11.19 8.05
CA ARG A 114 3.53 11.40 7.28
C ARG A 114 4.46 10.22 7.51
N ARG A 115 5.06 9.82 6.39
CA ARG A 115 5.96 8.70 6.13
C ARG A 115 6.96 8.43 7.26
N GLN A 116 6.96 7.21 7.77
CA GLN A 116 8.16 6.38 7.86
C GLN A 116 7.79 4.90 8.00
N SER A 117 8.65 4.11 7.38
CA SER A 117 8.65 2.67 7.16
C SER A 117 8.11 1.80 8.31
N GLN A 118 7.33 0.80 7.91
CA GLN A 118 7.13 -0.50 8.55
C GLN A 118 6.54 -0.58 9.97
N VAL A 119 5.83 -1.69 10.15
CA VAL A 119 5.13 -2.17 11.33
C VAL A 119 3.74 -1.55 11.50
N TYR A 120 2.73 -2.36 11.16
CA TYR A 120 1.40 -2.30 11.74
C TYR A 120 1.52 -2.42 13.27
N SER A 121 1.90 -1.34 13.93
CA SER A 121 1.73 -1.20 15.37
C SER A 121 0.73 -0.08 15.56
N THR A 122 -0.49 -0.50 15.89
CA THR A 122 -1.56 0.33 16.41
C THR A 122 -1.00 1.14 17.57
N THR A 123 -0.40 2.31 17.31
CA THR A 123 0.07 3.20 18.38
C THR A 123 -1.15 3.79 19.07
N THR A 124 -1.75 3.01 19.96
CA THR A 124 -2.76 3.48 20.90
C THR A 124 -2.03 4.25 21.98
N PHE A 125 -2.12 5.57 21.94
CA PHE A 125 -1.66 6.42 23.02
C PHE A 125 -2.50 6.12 24.26
N THR A 126 -1.87 5.80 25.39
CA THR A 126 -2.58 5.52 26.65
C THR A 126 -2.85 6.78 27.45
N ASN A 127 -2.10 7.85 27.17
CA ASN A 127 -2.25 9.17 27.76
C ASN A 127 -1.60 10.25 26.86
N CYS A 128 -1.76 11.51 27.23
CA CYS A 128 -1.16 12.63 26.50
C CYS A 128 0.38 12.65 26.56
N PHE A 129 0.98 11.98 27.54
CA PHE A 129 2.44 11.87 27.63
C PHE A 129 3.00 10.94 26.54
N ASP A 130 2.30 9.86 26.20
CA ASP A 130 2.65 9.01 25.05
C ASP A 130 2.55 9.78 23.74
N VAL A 131 1.53 10.64 23.61
CA VAL A 131 1.36 11.56 22.47
C VAL A 131 2.58 12.48 22.37
N TYR A 132 3.02 13.07 23.48
CA TYR A 132 4.20 13.94 23.51
C TYR A 132 5.50 13.20 23.17
N ASN A 133 5.72 12.00 23.73
CA ASN A 133 6.89 11.17 23.44
C ASN A 133 6.93 10.68 21.99
N ALA A 134 5.77 10.55 21.35
CA ALA A 134 5.67 10.27 19.91
C ALA A 134 5.96 11.50 19.03
N GLY A 135 6.35 12.63 19.60
CA GLY A 135 6.76 13.84 18.89
C GLY A 135 5.64 14.83 18.61
N HIS A 136 4.43 14.60 19.14
CA HIS A 136 3.32 15.55 19.00
C HIS A 136 3.42 16.66 20.05
N THR A 137 3.89 17.83 19.63
CA THR A 137 4.11 19.00 20.50
C THR A 137 3.05 20.09 20.36
N THR A 138 2.01 19.85 19.55
CA THR A 138 0.89 20.77 19.36
C THR A 138 -0.27 20.44 20.29
N SER A 139 -0.82 21.46 20.95
CA SER A 139 -2.04 21.32 21.76
C SER A 139 -3.23 21.01 20.85
N SER A 140 -3.86 19.84 21.00
CA SER A 140 -4.94 19.38 20.13
C SER A 140 -5.73 18.23 20.77
N VAL A 141 -6.79 17.78 20.11
CA VAL A 141 -7.57 16.60 20.51
C VAL A 141 -6.94 15.34 19.94
N TYR A 142 -6.65 14.38 20.82
CA TYR A 142 -6.02 13.09 20.50
C TYR A 142 -6.93 11.93 20.94
N ASN A 143 -6.82 10.80 20.25
CA ASN A 143 -7.50 9.57 20.65
C ASN A 143 -6.63 8.84 21.67
N ILE A 144 -7.16 8.65 22.87
CA ILE A 144 -6.46 8.01 24.00
C ILE A 144 -7.21 6.74 24.37
N LYS A 145 -6.47 5.65 24.57
CA LYS A 145 -6.98 4.38 25.10
C LYS A 145 -6.16 3.97 26.32
N PRO A 146 -6.63 4.28 27.53
CA PRO A 146 -5.96 3.86 28.75
C PRO A 146 -5.85 2.32 28.83
N THR A 147 -4.79 1.84 29.47
CA THR A 147 -4.66 0.42 29.81
C THR A 147 -5.80 0.01 30.75
N ASN A 148 -6.44 -1.13 30.48
CA ASN A 148 -7.59 -1.65 31.23
C ASN A 148 -8.86 -0.79 31.17
N TRP A 149 -9.04 0.01 30.10
CA TRP A 149 -10.29 0.75 29.88
C TRP A 149 -11.47 -0.21 29.61
N PRO A 150 -12.60 -0.10 30.35
CA PRO A 150 -13.66 -1.11 30.37
C PRO A 150 -14.34 -1.33 29.01
N THR A 151 -14.41 -0.31 28.16
CA THR A 151 -15.04 -0.40 26.84
C THR A 151 -14.09 -0.90 25.76
N ASN A 152 -12.78 -1.02 26.06
CA ASN A 152 -11.70 -1.34 25.11
C ASN A 152 -11.62 -0.38 23.89
N THR A 153 -12.39 0.70 23.89
CA THR A 153 -12.47 1.72 22.84
C THR A 153 -11.69 2.98 23.22
N PRO A 154 -10.93 3.59 22.31
CA PRO A 154 -10.33 4.91 22.53
C PRO A 154 -11.39 6.00 22.64
N PHE A 155 -11.11 7.05 23.41
CA PHE A 155 -11.92 8.26 23.47
C PHE A 155 -11.09 9.51 23.15
N GLN A 156 -11.76 10.58 22.75
CA GLN A 156 -11.12 11.85 22.39
C GLN A 156 -10.82 12.67 23.65
N VAL A 157 -9.59 13.16 23.73
CA VAL A 157 -9.09 14.00 24.83
C VAL A 157 -8.32 15.17 24.27
N TYR A 158 -8.57 16.37 24.77
CA TYR A 158 -7.72 17.52 24.49
C TYR A 158 -6.41 17.43 25.29
N CYS A 159 -5.27 17.28 24.62
CA CYS A 159 -3.96 17.35 25.25
C CYS A 159 -3.39 18.76 25.09
N ASN A 160 -3.14 19.43 26.21
CA ASN A 160 -2.49 20.73 26.22
C ASN A 160 -0.95 20.56 26.33
N MET A 161 -0.23 20.89 25.26
CA MET A 161 1.22 20.74 25.16
C MET A 161 1.99 22.03 25.51
N THR A 162 1.29 23.08 25.93
CA THR A 162 1.89 24.40 26.23
C THR A 162 2.65 24.33 27.55
N ARG A 163 3.94 24.70 27.54
CA ARG A 163 4.87 24.54 28.67
C ARG A 163 4.37 25.16 29.97
N GLY A 164 4.16 24.31 30.98
CA GLY A 164 3.93 24.71 32.37
C GLY A 164 3.61 23.51 33.28
N ALA A 165 4.65 22.85 33.79
CA ALA A 165 4.62 21.87 34.89
C ALA A 165 3.67 20.66 34.72
N TRP A 166 4.19 19.58 34.11
CA TRP A 166 3.81 18.15 34.23
C TRP A 166 2.32 17.76 34.34
N THR A 167 1.39 18.62 33.96
CA THR A 167 -0.03 18.38 34.16
C THR A 167 -0.75 18.40 32.82
N MET A 168 -0.81 17.23 32.20
CA MET A 168 -1.68 16.99 31.04
C MET A 168 -3.13 16.88 31.53
N HIS A 169 -3.94 17.91 31.30
CA HIS A 169 -5.34 17.90 31.68
C HIS A 169 -6.18 17.09 30.68
N ILE A 170 -6.82 16.03 31.15
CA ILE A 170 -7.85 15.31 30.39
C ILE A 170 -9.15 16.09 30.54
N VAL A 171 -9.67 16.66 29.45
CA VAL A 171 -11.03 17.24 29.41
C VAL A 171 -11.96 16.23 28.76
N ILE A 172 -12.74 15.51 29.56
CA ILE A 172 -13.81 14.63 29.06
C ILE A 172 -15.02 15.53 28.80
N ARG A 173 -15.38 15.75 27.53
CA ARG A 173 -16.71 16.27 27.22
C ARG A 173 -17.72 15.15 27.46
N MET A 174 -18.49 15.27 28.53
CA MET A 174 -19.74 14.53 28.69
C MET A 174 -20.83 15.39 28.08
N ASP A 175 -21.30 15.04 26.88
CA ASP A 175 -22.58 15.57 26.42
C ASP A 175 -23.66 14.86 27.24
N MET A 176 -24.29 15.60 28.17
CA MET A 176 -25.42 15.13 28.94
C MET A 176 -26.65 15.07 28.04
N LEU A 177 -27.14 13.85 27.77
CA LEU A 177 -28.53 13.58 27.40
C LEU A 177 -29.04 12.40 28.23
#